data_AF-A0A061P433-F1
#
_entry.id   AF-A0A061P433-F1
#
_cell.length_a   1.000
_cell.length_b   1.000
_cell.length_c   1.000
_cell.angle_alpha   90.00
_cell.angle_beta   90.00
_cell.angle_gamma   90.00
#
_symmetry.space_group_name_H-M   'P 1'
#
loop_
_entity.id
_entity.type
_entity.pdbx_description
1 polymer ?
#
loop_
_entity_poly.entity_id
_entity_poly.type
_entity_poly.pdbx_seq_one_letter_code
_entity_poly.pdbx_strand_id
1 'polypeptide(L)' 'MIDRKRVGERLIELRDIDNRTLESAAMMIGIHENTLASYEHGKRLPSPDRMVLIADYYDQPVEELFFSYRKNEVIKSE' A
#
# COMPACT_ATOMS: atom_id res chain seq x y z
N MET A 1 7.83 -6.52 9.16
CA MET A 1 7.99 -7.33 7.93
C MET A 1 6.93 -6.87 6.95
N ILE A 2 7.26 -6.80 5.65
CA ILE A 2 6.29 -6.39 4.62
C ILE A 2 5.58 -7.64 4.11
N ASP A 3 4.26 -7.65 4.21
CA ASP A 3 3.40 -8.66 3.61
C ASP A 3 2.81 -8.11 2.32
N ARG A 4 3.26 -8.65 1.17
CA ARG A 4 2.88 -8.14 -0.15
C ARG A 4 1.39 -8.22 -0.41
N LYS A 5 0.72 -9.26 0.12
CA LYS A 5 -0.71 -9.46 -0.10
C LYS A 5 -1.50 -8.41 0.67
N ARG A 6 -1.16 -8.19 1.95
CA ARG A 6 -1.79 -7.15 2.77
C ARG A 6 -1.56 -5.74 2.24
N VAL A 7 -0.35 -5.46 1.75
CA VAL A 7 -0.07 -4.19 1.07
C VAL A 7 -0.97 -4.01 -0.13
N GLY A 8 -1.09 -5.04 -0.98
CA GLY A 8 -1.96 -4.99 -2.16
C GLY A 8 -3.42 -4.74 -1.81
N GLU A 9 -3.97 -5.48 -0.84
CA GLU A 9 -5.33 -5.30 -0.32
C GLU A 9 -5.56 -3.86 0.19
N ARG A 10 -4.61 -3.31 0.96
CA ARG A 10 -4.71 -1.95 1.49
C ARG A 10 -4.68 -0.88 0.39
N LEU A 11 -3.88 -1.08 -0.66
CA LEU A 11 -3.86 -0.17 -1.81
C LEU A 11 -5.18 -0.18 -2.58
N ILE A 12 -5.82 -1.36 -2.72
CA ILE A 12 -7.16 -1.49 -3.31
C ILE A 12 -8.17 -0.72 -2.46
N GLU A 13 -8.18 -0.94 -1.14
CA GLU A 13 -9.09 -0.28 -0.21
C GLU A 13 -8.98 1.25 -0.29
N LEU A 14 -7.76 1.79 -0.27
CA LEU A 14 -7.54 3.23 -0.38
C LEU A 14 -8.01 3.79 -1.73
N ARG A 15 -7.76 3.08 -2.83
CA ARG A 15 -8.23 3.47 -4.16
C ARG A 15 -9.76 3.48 -4.24
N ASP A 16 -10.40 2.48 -3.65
CA ASP A 16 -11.85 2.36 -3.63
C ASP A 16 -12.50 3.43 -2.73
N ILE A 17 -11.87 3.78 -1.59
CA ILE A 17 -12.28 4.90 -0.72
C ILE A 17 -12.18 6.24 -1.45
N ASP A 18 -11.13 6.45 -2.23
CA ASP A 18 -10.95 7.64 -3.09
C ASP A 18 -11.84 7.60 -4.36
N ASN A 19 -12.62 6.52 -4.54
CA ASN A 19 -13.53 6.29 -5.66
C ASN A 19 -12.84 6.47 -7.04
N ARG A 20 -11.61 5.94 -7.15
CA ARG A 20 -10.81 6.01 -8.38
C ARG A 20 -10.74 4.67 -9.11
N THR A 21 -10.70 4.76 -10.43
CA THR A 21 -10.26 3.63 -11.26
C THR A 21 -8.76 3.42 -11.09
N LEU A 22 -8.30 2.21 -11.41
CA LEU A 22 -6.87 1.86 -11.39
C LEU A 22 -6.04 2.81 -12.28
N GLU A 23 -6.53 3.09 -13.48
CA GLU A 23 -5.91 4.03 -14.42
C GLU A 23 -5.81 5.45 -13.83
N SER A 24 -6.91 5.97 -13.26
CA SER A 24 -6.93 7.32 -12.70
C SER A 24 -5.99 7.44 -11.50
N ALA A 25 -5.97 6.46 -10.59
CA ALA A 25 -5.09 6.46 -9.44
C ALA A 25 -3.61 6.37 -9.87
N ALA A 26 -3.30 5.49 -10.83
CA ALA A 26 -1.94 5.35 -11.35
C ALA A 26 -1.44 6.65 -12.01
N MET A 27 -2.31 7.32 -12.78
CA MET A 27 -2.02 8.61 -13.39
C MET A 27 -1.72 9.68 -12.34
N MET A 28 -2.53 9.78 -11.29
CA MET A 28 -2.34 10.76 -10.20
C MET A 28 -1.06 10.52 -9.40
N ILE A 29 -0.71 9.24 -9.17
CA ILE A 29 0.53 8.85 -8.49
C ILE A 29 1.77 9.04 -9.39
N GLY A 30 1.59 9.14 -10.71
CA GLY A 30 2.70 9.23 -11.67
C GLY A 30 3.40 7.89 -11.93
N ILE A 31 2.62 6.80 -11.98
CA ILE A 31 3.07 5.44 -12.34
C ILE A 31 2.22 4.87 -13.47
N HIS A 32 2.71 3.81 -14.12
CA HIS A 32 1.91 3.08 -15.09
C HIS A 32 0.80 2.28 -14.39
N GLU A 33 -0.36 2.16 -15.03
CA GLU A 33 -1.50 1.37 -14.54
C GLU A 33 -1.08 -0.07 -14.18
N ASN A 34 -0.36 -0.76 -15.07
CA ASN A 34 0.16 -2.10 -14.82
C ASN A 34 1.12 -2.19 -13.62
N THR A 35 1.81 -1.09 -13.30
CA THR A 35 2.66 -0.99 -12.12
C THR A 35 1.82 -0.96 -10.86
N LEU A 36 0.78 -0.12 -10.81
CA LEU A 36 -0.17 -0.10 -9.69
C LEU A 36 -0.90 -1.44 -9.56
N ALA A 37 -1.36 -2.02 -10.66
CA ALA A 37 -1.99 -3.35 -10.70
C ALA A 37 -1.10 -4.44 -10.10
N SER A 38 0.21 -4.37 -10.34
CA SER A 38 1.17 -5.35 -9.80
C SER A 38 1.35 -5.21 -8.29
N TYR A 39 1.20 -3.99 -7.76
CA TYR A 39 1.26 -3.71 -6.33
C TYR A 39 -0.04 -4.15 -5.64
N GLU A 40 -1.20 -3.77 -6.19
CA GLU A 40 -2.53 -4.15 -5.68
C GLU A 40 -2.72 -5.68 -5.64
N HIS A 41 -2.19 -6.42 -6.62
CA HIS A 41 -2.23 -7.88 -6.61
C HIS A 41 -1.09 -8.55 -5.80
N GLY A 42 -0.23 -7.78 -5.14
CA GLY A 42 0.90 -8.31 -4.36
C GLY A 42 1.98 -9.04 -5.18
N LYS A 43 1.96 -8.91 -6.52
CA LYS A 43 2.94 -9.55 -7.42
C LYS A 43 4.33 -8.95 -7.24
N ARG A 44 4.39 -7.65 -6.96
CA ARG A 44 5.63 -6.90 -6.73
C ARG A 44 5.42 -5.91 -5.59
N LEU A 45 6.52 -5.54 -4.92
CA LEU A 45 6.51 -4.42 -3.98
C LEU A 45 6.99 -3.15 -4.69
N PRO A 46 6.47 -1.98 -4.30
CA PRO A 46 7.04 -0.72 -4.75
C PRO A 46 8.48 -0.55 -4.24
N SER A 47 9.33 0.10 -5.02
CA SER A 47 10.63 0.58 -4.55
C SER A 47 10.43 1.69 -3.50
N PRO A 48 11.42 2.01 -2.65
CA PRO A 48 11.28 3.07 -1.64
C PRO A 48 10.79 4.41 -2.21
N ASP A 49 11.29 4.84 -3.36
CA ASP A 49 10.84 6.07 -4.02
C ASP A 49 9.35 6.01 -4.42
N ARG A 50 8.89 4.83 -4.87
CA ARG A 50 7.48 4.60 -5.21
C ARG A 50 6.61 4.48 -3.97
N MET A 51 7.13 3.93 -2.87
CA MET A 51 6.42 3.91 -1.60
C MET A 51 6.12 5.34 -1.12
N VAL A 52 7.09 6.25 -1.22
CA VAL A 52 6.90 7.67 -0.87
C VAL A 52 5.85 8.33 -1.76
N LEU A 53 5.87 8.12 -3.07
CA LEU A 53 4.85 8.69 -3.98
C LEU A 53 3.43 8.23 -3.64
N ILE A 54 3.27 6.94 -3.36
CA ILE A 54 1.96 6.36 -3.03
C ILE A 54 1.49 6.86 -1.65
N ALA A 55 2.42 6.94 -0.68
CA ALA A 55 2.15 7.46 0.66
C ALA A 55 1.70 8.93 0.63
N ASP A 56 2.39 9.77 -0.16
CA ASP A 56 2.06 11.17 -0.36
C ASP A 56 0.68 11.34 -1.02
N TYR A 57 0.38 10.54 -2.05
CA TYR A 57 -0.92 10.56 -2.73
C TYR A 57 -2.09 10.26 -1.78
N TYR A 58 -1.94 9.27 -0.90
CA TYR A 58 -3.00 8.86 0.03
C TYR A 58 -2.94 9.58 1.39
N ASP A 59 -2.01 10.53 1.58
CA ASP A 59 -1.75 11.18 2.86
C ASP A 59 -1.62 10.17 4.03
N GLN A 60 -0.79 9.14 3.80
CA GLN A 60 -0.53 8.08 4.78
C GLN A 60 0.98 7.93 5.01
N PRO A 61 1.44 7.67 6.26
CA PRO A 61 2.83 7.31 6.50
C PRO A 61 3.24 6.06 5.73
N VAL A 62 4.47 6.05 5.18
CA VAL A 62 5.03 4.89 4.46
C VAL A 62 5.01 3.64 5.34
N GLU A 63 5.33 3.79 6.63
CA GLU A 63 5.35 2.72 7.60
C GLU A 63 3.96 2.10 7.78
N GLU A 64 2.94 2.93 7.95
CA GLU A 64 1.56 2.48 8.10
C GLU A 64 1.08 1.77 6.83
N LEU A 65 1.42 2.30 5.65
CA LEU A 65 0.93 1.75 4.40
C LEU A 65 1.59 0.41 4.04
N PHE A 66 2.89 0.26 4.29
CA PHE A 66 3.69 -0.87 3.79
C PHE A 66 4.12 -1.88 4.85
N PHE A 67 4.19 -1.51 6.13
CA PHE A 67 4.77 -2.37 7.15
C PHE A 67 3.71 -2.90 8.10
N SER A 68 3.71 -4.22 8.29
CA SER A 68 2.97 -4.82 9.38
C SER A 68 3.84 -4.82 10.63
N TYR A 69 3.36 -4.12 11.67
CA TYR A 69 3.87 -4.30 13.02
C TYR A 69 3.37 -5.65 13.54
N ARG A 70 4.29 -6.49 14.02
CA ARG A 70 3.86 -7.58 14.91
C ARG A 70 3.34 -6.89 16.17
N LYS A 71 2.05 -7.02 16.47
CA LYS A 71 1.62 -6.95 17.86
C LYS A 71 2.40 -8.03 18.57
N ASN A 72 3.45 -7.66 19.29
CA ASN A 72 3.99 -8.54 20.32
C ASN A 72 2.80 -8.82 21.22
N GLU A 73 2.39 -10.08 21.26
CA GLU A 73 1.40 -10.55 22.22
C GLU A 73 1.87 -10.05 23.58
N VAL A 74 1.07 -9.15 24.17
CA VAL A 74 1.25 -8.79 25.57
C VAL A 74 1.20 -10.11 26.31
N ILE A 75 2.34 -10.52 26.87
CA ILE A 75 2.40 -11.65 27.79
C ILE A 75 1.39 -11.30 28.88
N LYS A 76 0.21 -11.94 28.82
CA LYS A 76 -0.70 -11.96 29.95
C LYS A 76 0.07 -12.65 31.07
N SER A 77 0.63 -11.81 31.93
CA SER A 77 1.12 -12.20 33.23
C SER A 77 -0.12 -12.21 34.11
N GLU A 78 -0.76 -13.37 34.23
CA GLU A 78 -1.75 -13.69 35.26
C GLU A 78 -1.32 -15.01 35.92
#